data_AF-A0AAD6ZED1-F1
#
_entry.id   AF-A0AAD6ZED1-F1
#
_cell.length_a   1.000
_cell.length_b   1.000
_cell.length_c   1.000
_cell.angle_alpha   90.00
_cell.angle_beta   90.00
_cell.angle_gamma   90.00
#
_symmetry.space_group_name_H-M   'P 1'
#
loop_
_entity.id
_entity.type
_entity.pdbx_description
1 polymer ?
#
loop_
_entity_poly.entity_id
_entity_poly.type
_entity_poly.pdbx_seq_one_letter_code
_entity_poly.pdbx_strand_id
1 'polypeptide(L)'
;MSLDSAVLSDLATRLSAGENVKAKTDAEQVCFDVLNDLEVVGAKVQGSITSKKYMRNEVWSLISFKGAPSWFITFSPVDKNHPLCLYYAGNKIEFSPKIKGSDERIRLIAQNPVAAARFFHHMSMAFIKHVLGVGTDHPGLYGTTDAYYGTVEQ
;
A
#
# COMPACT_ATOMS: atom_id res chain seq x y z
N MET A 1 -0.84 19.69 -29.14
CA MET A 1 -0.91 18.38 -29.81
C MET A 1 -2.36 18.13 -30.18
N SER A 2 -2.66 17.83 -31.44
CA SER A 2 -4.01 17.40 -31.84
C SER A 2 -4.04 15.88 -31.76
N LEU A 3 -4.74 15.32 -30.79
CA LEU A 3 -4.90 13.88 -30.65
C LEU A 3 -6.05 13.40 -31.54
N ASP A 4 -5.83 12.33 -32.30
CA ASP A 4 -6.90 11.71 -33.07
C ASP A 4 -7.76 10.82 -32.16
N SER A 5 -8.99 11.28 -31.89
CA SER A 5 -9.93 10.57 -31.02
C SER A 5 -10.37 9.22 -31.56
N ALA A 6 -10.38 9.03 -32.89
CA ALA A 6 -10.77 7.76 -33.49
C ALA A 6 -9.66 6.72 -33.31
N VAL A 7 -8.40 7.13 -33.51
CA VAL A 7 -7.22 6.28 -33.28
C VAL A 7 -7.11 5.90 -31.81
N LEU A 8 -7.34 6.84 -30.89
CA LEU A 8 -7.34 6.54 -29.46
C LEU A 8 -8.44 5.54 -29.06
N SER A 9 -9.64 5.68 -29.63
CA SER A 9 -10.76 4.76 -29.35
C SER A 9 -10.51 3.35 -29.89
N ASP A 10 -9.91 3.23 -31.08
CA ASP A 10 -9.49 1.93 -31.63
C ASP A 10 -8.44 1.26 -30.74
N LEU A 11 -7.39 2.01 -30.37
CA LEU A 11 -6.34 1.54 -29.48
C LEU A 11 -6.91 1.08 -28.12
N ALA A 12 -7.81 1.87 -27.52
CA ALA A 12 -8.45 1.52 -26.26
C ALA A 12 -9.26 0.21 -26.37
N THR A 13 -9.97 0.01 -27.48
CA THR A 13 -10.76 -1.20 -27.73
C THR A 13 -9.84 -2.43 -27.81
N ARG A 14 -8.78 -2.35 -28.62
CA ARG A 14 -7.81 -3.46 -28.80
C ARG A 14 -7.05 -3.78 -27.51
N LEU A 15 -6.61 -2.76 -26.78
CA LEU A 15 -5.96 -2.93 -25.47
C LEU A 15 -6.91 -3.55 -24.44
N SER A 16 -8.19 -3.16 -24.42
CA SER A 16 -9.19 -3.74 -23.51
C SER A 16 -9.51 -5.22 -23.82
N ALA A 17 -9.37 -5.63 -25.08
CA ALA A 17 -9.47 -7.03 -25.50
C ALA A 17 -8.25 -7.88 -25.13
N GLY A 18 -7.21 -7.28 -24.55
CA GLY A 18 -5.98 -7.97 -24.13
C GLY A 18 -4.96 -8.17 -25.25
N GLU A 19 -5.12 -7.47 -26.38
CA GLU A 19 -4.14 -7.54 -27.47
C GLU A 19 -2.82 -6.88 -27.07
N ASN A 20 -1.70 -7.49 -27.49
CA ASN A 20 -0.39 -6.85 -27.38
C ASN A 20 -0.21 -5.88 -28.55
N VAL A 21 -0.67 -4.65 -28.36
CA VAL A 21 -0.64 -3.60 -29.40
C VAL A 21 0.70 -2.88 -29.39
N LYS A 22 1.36 -2.82 -30.56
CA LYS A 22 2.50 -1.93 -30.84
C LYS A 22 2.07 -0.83 -31.79
N ALA A 23 2.52 0.40 -31.56
CA ALA A 23 2.32 1.51 -32.49
C ALA A 23 2.92 1.19 -33.86
N LYS A 24 2.13 1.37 -34.91
CA LYS A 24 2.55 1.21 -36.32
C LYS A 24 2.51 2.53 -37.08
N THR A 25 1.70 3.48 -36.62
CA THR A 25 1.54 4.79 -37.25
C THR A 25 1.98 5.91 -36.32
N ASP A 26 2.35 7.06 -36.88
CA ASP A 26 2.71 8.26 -36.10
C ASP A 26 1.56 8.72 -35.20
N ALA A 27 0.31 8.57 -35.65
CA ALA A 27 -0.87 8.90 -34.85
C ALA A 27 -1.05 7.95 -33.64
N GLU A 28 -0.80 6.64 -33.82
CA GLU A 28 -0.76 5.69 -32.70
C GLU A 28 0.40 6.02 -31.76
N GLN A 29 1.58 6.37 -32.29
CA GLN A 29 2.74 6.73 -31.47
C GLN A 29 2.42 7.91 -30.54
N VAL A 30 1.78 8.96 -31.05
CA VAL A 30 1.32 10.09 -30.22
C VAL A 30 0.34 9.65 -29.12
N CYS A 31 -0.55 8.69 -29.40
CA CYS A 31 -1.43 8.13 -28.37
C CYS A 31 -0.66 7.34 -27.30
N PHE A 32 0.35 6.56 -27.70
CA PHE A 32 1.23 5.85 -26.77
C PHE A 32 2.08 6.80 -25.92
N ASP A 33 2.53 7.92 -26.47
CA ASP A 33 3.26 8.94 -25.73
C ASP A 33 2.39 9.52 -24.60
N VAL A 34 1.12 9.82 -24.87
CA VAL A 34 0.17 10.27 -23.85
C VAL A 34 -0.12 9.19 -22.80
N LEU A 35 -0.25 7.94 -23.20
CA LEU A 35 -0.39 6.82 -22.25
C LEU A 35 0.85 6.70 -21.35
N ASN A 36 2.04 6.87 -21.91
CA ASN A 36 3.29 6.87 -21.16
C ASN A 36 3.36 8.05 -20.18
N ASP A 37 2.97 9.25 -20.60
CA ASP A 37 2.87 10.42 -19.71
C ASP A 37 1.90 10.15 -18.55
N LEU A 38 0.75 9.54 -18.82
CA LEU A 38 -0.21 9.11 -17.79
C LEU A 38 0.39 8.05 -16.85
N GLU A 39 1.13 7.08 -17.38
CA GLU A 39 1.83 6.09 -16.54
C GLU A 39 2.85 6.78 -15.62
N VAL A 40 3.67 7.69 -16.15
CA VAL A 40 4.70 8.43 -15.40
C VAL A 40 4.07 9.30 -14.30
N VAL A 41 2.97 9.99 -14.59
CA VAL A 41 2.24 10.77 -13.58
C VAL A 41 1.59 9.83 -12.55
N GLY A 42 0.95 8.77 -13.03
CA GLY A 42 0.28 7.77 -12.19
C GLY A 42 1.23 7.09 -11.22
N ALA A 43 2.49 6.84 -11.61
CA ALA A 43 3.50 6.24 -10.74
C ALA A 43 3.69 6.98 -9.40
N LYS A 44 3.53 8.31 -9.39
CA LYS A 44 3.66 9.14 -8.18
C LYS A 44 2.37 9.24 -7.37
N VAL A 45 1.25 8.80 -7.93
CA VAL A 45 -0.06 8.77 -7.26
C VAL A 45 -0.20 7.44 -6.53
N GLN A 46 -0.17 7.48 -5.21
CA GLN A 46 -0.38 6.30 -4.37
C GLN A 46 -1.73 5.66 -4.71
N GLY A 47 -1.75 4.34 -4.92
CA GLY A 47 -2.97 3.58 -5.26
C GLY A 47 -3.35 3.54 -6.74
N SER A 48 -2.64 4.29 -7.60
CA SER A 48 -2.84 4.21 -9.05
C SER A 48 -2.52 2.81 -9.60
N ILE A 49 -3.01 2.53 -10.82
CA ILE A 49 -2.70 1.29 -11.54
C ILE A 49 -1.18 1.14 -11.72
N THR A 50 -0.48 2.22 -12.05
CA THR A 50 0.98 2.20 -12.22
C THR A 50 1.72 1.92 -10.92
N SER A 51 1.31 2.55 -9.81
CA SER A 51 1.89 2.30 -8.49
C SER A 51 1.72 0.83 -8.09
N LYS A 52 0.54 0.24 -8.32
CA LYS A 52 0.28 -1.19 -8.10
C LYS A 52 1.15 -2.09 -8.98
N LYS A 53 1.35 -1.73 -10.26
CA LYS A 53 2.25 -2.44 -11.19
C LYS A 53 3.70 -2.43 -10.68
N TYR A 54 4.17 -1.30 -10.15
CA TYR A 54 5.52 -1.19 -9.59
C TYR A 54 5.72 -2.01 -8.32
N MET A 55 4.81 -1.90 -7.35
CA MET A 55 4.86 -2.71 -6.13
C MET A 55 4.90 -4.22 -6.45
N ARG A 56 4.12 -4.66 -7.45
CA ARG A 56 4.16 -6.04 -7.92
C ARG A 56 5.53 -6.40 -8.48
N ASN A 57 6.11 -5.58 -9.33
CA ASN A 57 7.44 -5.82 -9.89
C ASN A 57 8.54 -5.87 -8.81
N GLU A 58 8.45 -5.03 -7.78
CA GLU A 58 9.35 -5.05 -6.63
C GLU A 58 9.26 -6.39 -5.89
N VAL A 59 8.04 -6.88 -5.60
CA VAL A 59 7.82 -8.21 -5.00
C VAL A 59 8.40 -9.33 -5.87
N TRP A 60 8.17 -9.31 -7.18
CA TRP A 60 8.76 -10.32 -8.09
C TRP A 60 10.28 -10.28 -8.09
N SER A 61 10.87 -9.08 -8.10
CA SER A 61 12.32 -8.93 -8.05
C SER A 61 12.90 -9.45 -6.73
N LEU A 62 12.22 -9.20 -5.61
CA LEU A 62 12.61 -9.69 -4.30
C LEU A 62 12.56 -11.23 -4.23
N ILE A 63 11.48 -11.84 -4.71
CA ILE A 63 11.34 -13.30 -4.78
C ILE A 63 12.42 -13.91 -5.68
N SER A 64 12.68 -13.30 -6.84
CA SER A 64 13.73 -13.76 -7.76
C SER A 64 15.13 -13.67 -7.16
N PHE A 65 15.39 -12.66 -6.32
CA PHE A 65 16.70 -12.44 -5.71
C PHE A 65 16.92 -13.27 -4.43
N LYS A 66 15.89 -13.42 -3.59
CA LYS A 66 15.98 -14.09 -2.29
C LYS A 66 15.54 -15.56 -2.30
N GLY A 67 14.72 -15.97 -3.25
CA GLY A 67 14.21 -17.34 -3.34
C GLY A 67 13.14 -17.69 -2.29
N ALA A 68 12.90 -18.98 -2.10
CA ALA A 68 11.97 -19.52 -1.10
C ALA A 68 12.71 -19.78 0.25
N PRO A 69 12.02 -19.75 1.41
CA PRO A 69 10.57 -19.60 1.62
C PRO A 69 10.12 -18.14 1.82
N SER A 70 8.96 -17.78 1.25
CA SER A 70 8.33 -16.47 1.42
C SER A 70 7.01 -16.58 2.19
N TRP A 71 6.80 -15.72 3.18
CA TRP A 71 5.55 -15.62 3.94
C TRP A 71 4.73 -14.43 3.45
N PHE A 72 3.44 -14.65 3.19
CA PHE A 72 2.49 -13.58 2.86
C PHE A 72 1.59 -13.35 4.07
N ILE A 73 1.70 -12.17 4.69
CA ILE A 73 1.02 -11.85 5.96
C ILE A 73 0.20 -10.57 5.79
N THR A 74 -1.10 -10.66 6.07
CA THR A 74 -2.00 -9.51 6.16
C THR A 74 -2.54 -9.43 7.59
N PHE A 75 -2.43 -8.25 8.22
CA PHE A 75 -3.02 -8.00 9.53
C PHE A 75 -3.59 -6.59 9.59
N SER A 76 -4.72 -6.44 10.29
CA SER A 76 -5.44 -5.18 10.43
C SER A 76 -5.66 -4.87 11.91
N PRO A 77 -4.85 -3.98 12.51
CA PRO A 77 -5.02 -3.59 13.90
C PRO A 77 -6.39 -2.95 14.14
N VAL A 78 -7.10 -3.39 15.19
CA VAL A 78 -8.43 -2.84 15.53
C VAL A 78 -8.29 -1.59 16.39
N ASP A 79 -8.49 -0.43 15.78
CA ASP A 79 -8.39 0.90 16.39
C ASP A 79 -9.36 1.14 17.56
N LYS A 80 -10.66 0.83 17.39
CA LYS A 80 -11.70 1.12 18.38
C LYS A 80 -11.63 0.32 19.67
N ASN A 81 -10.92 -0.80 19.67
CA ASN A 81 -10.83 -1.70 20.81
C ASN A 81 -9.43 -1.72 21.45
N HIS A 82 -8.44 -1.10 20.80
CA HIS A 82 -7.07 -1.15 21.28
C HIS A 82 -6.75 0.03 22.22
N PRO A 83 -6.33 -0.24 23.48
CA PRO A 83 -6.04 0.83 24.46
C PRO A 83 -5.02 1.86 23.96
N LEU A 84 -3.99 1.42 23.23
CA LEU A 84 -2.99 2.32 22.65
C LEU A 84 -3.58 3.31 21.63
N CYS A 85 -4.55 2.89 20.82
CA CYS A 85 -5.21 3.80 19.87
C CYS A 85 -6.03 4.85 20.62
N LEU A 86 -6.77 4.43 21.66
CA LEU A 86 -7.53 5.34 22.52
C LEU A 86 -6.61 6.32 23.27
N TYR A 87 -5.43 5.86 23.70
CA TYR A 87 -4.40 6.70 24.30
C TYR A 87 -3.92 7.79 23.32
N TYR A 88 -3.64 7.44 22.06
CA TYR A 88 -3.26 8.42 21.05
C TYR A 88 -4.42 9.38 20.68
N ALA A 89 -5.67 8.93 20.77
CA ALA A 89 -6.85 9.72 20.43
C ALA A 89 -7.24 10.71 21.54
N GLY A 90 -7.00 10.35 22.80
CA GLY A 90 -7.33 11.17 23.97
C GLY A 90 -6.32 12.29 24.29
N ASN A 91 -6.48 12.89 25.46
CA ASN A 91 -5.71 14.06 25.91
C ASN A 91 -4.27 13.77 26.38
N LYS A 92 -3.71 12.59 26.07
CA LYS A 92 -2.35 12.17 26.48
C LYS A 92 -2.11 12.21 28.01
N ILE A 93 -3.16 12.02 28.80
CA ILE A 93 -3.06 11.86 30.26
C ILE A 93 -2.59 10.42 30.52
N GLU A 94 -1.89 10.19 31.64
CA GLU A 94 -1.44 8.91 32.19
C GLU A 94 -2.23 7.70 31.64
N PHE A 95 -1.51 6.67 31.17
CA PHE A 95 -2.11 5.46 30.60
C PHE A 95 -2.92 4.69 31.66
N SER A 96 -4.12 5.18 31.92
CA SER A 96 -5.15 4.59 32.75
C SER A 96 -6.38 4.43 31.86
N PRO A 97 -6.39 3.44 30.95
CA PRO A 97 -7.47 3.26 29.99
C PRO A 97 -8.74 2.84 30.74
N LYS A 98 -9.55 3.81 31.15
CA LYS A 98 -10.95 3.57 31.49
C LYS A 98 -11.62 3.09 30.21
N ILE A 99 -12.15 1.87 30.24
CA ILE A 99 -12.85 1.27 29.10
C ILE A 99 -14.10 2.13 28.82
N LYS A 100 -14.00 2.99 27.80
CA LYS A 100 -15.08 3.89 27.39
C LYS A 100 -16.22 3.12 26.74
N GLY A 101 -17.43 3.69 26.69
CA GLY A 101 -18.55 3.12 25.93
C GLY A 101 -18.24 3.09 24.43
N SER A 102 -18.90 2.21 23.68
CA SER A 102 -18.66 2.03 22.23
C SER A 102 -18.75 3.35 21.45
N ASP A 103 -19.83 4.12 21.65
CA ASP A 103 -20.07 5.38 20.94
C ASP A 103 -19.05 6.47 21.27
N GLU A 104 -18.51 6.44 22.49
CA GLU A 104 -17.49 7.39 22.92
C GLU A 104 -16.15 7.07 22.24
N ARG A 105 -15.79 5.79 22.11
CA ARG A 105 -14.57 5.38 21.40
C ARG A 105 -14.62 5.77 19.93
N ILE A 106 -15.75 5.53 19.26
CA ILE A 106 -15.94 5.90 17.87
C ILE A 106 -15.83 7.42 17.70
N ARG A 107 -16.47 8.20 18.59
CA ARG A 107 -16.37 9.67 18.56
C ARG A 107 -14.95 10.18 18.74
N LEU A 108 -14.18 9.61 19.67
CA LEU A 108 -12.79 10.03 19.90
C LEU A 108 -11.90 9.79 18.68
N ILE A 109 -12.04 8.62 18.03
CA ILE A 109 -11.29 8.32 16.82
C ILE A 109 -11.72 9.22 15.67
N ALA A 110 -13.03 9.44 15.50
CA ALA A 110 -13.55 10.33 14.47
C ALA A 110 -13.10 11.79 14.65
N GLN A 111 -12.97 12.25 15.89
CA GLN A 111 -12.47 13.59 16.22
C GLN A 111 -10.95 13.73 16.03
N ASN A 112 -10.20 12.63 16.03
CA ASN A 112 -8.74 12.62 15.91
C ASN A 112 -8.27 11.45 15.02
N PRO A 113 -8.49 11.52 13.69
CA PRO A 113 -8.10 10.45 12.77
C PRO A 113 -6.58 10.23 12.71
N VAL A 114 -5.78 11.25 13.07
CA VAL A 114 -4.32 11.14 13.18
C VAL A 114 -3.91 10.12 14.26
N ALA A 115 -4.72 9.95 15.31
CA ALA A 115 -4.48 8.93 16.32
C ALA A 115 -4.58 7.50 15.76
N ALA A 116 -5.59 7.24 14.91
CA ALA A 116 -5.72 5.96 14.24
C ALA A 116 -4.51 5.68 13.33
N ALA A 117 -4.05 6.69 12.58
CA ALA A 117 -2.85 6.55 11.74
C ALA A 117 -1.58 6.27 12.56
N ARG A 118 -1.38 6.96 13.70
CA ARG A 118 -0.25 6.72 14.61
C ARG A 118 -0.31 5.33 15.23
N PHE A 119 -1.48 4.89 15.64
CA PHE A 119 -1.70 3.55 16.14
C PHE A 119 -1.36 2.50 15.09
N PHE A 120 -1.90 2.63 13.88
CA PHE A 120 -1.63 1.72 12.77
C PHE A 120 -0.12 1.62 12.51
N HIS A 121 0.56 2.75 12.34
CA HIS A 121 2.01 2.78 12.12
C HIS A 121 2.78 2.10 13.27
N HIS A 122 2.44 2.40 14.52
CA HIS A 122 3.08 1.78 15.68
C HIS A 122 2.91 0.27 15.69
N MET A 123 1.70 -0.23 15.42
CA MET A 123 1.41 -1.66 15.35
C MET A 123 2.18 -2.33 14.22
N SER A 124 2.27 -1.69 13.05
CA SER A 124 3.05 -2.22 11.92
C SER A 124 4.53 -2.33 12.24
N MET A 125 5.11 -1.29 12.83
CA MET A 125 6.53 -1.30 13.23
C MET A 125 6.80 -2.30 14.35
N ALA A 126 5.89 -2.43 15.32
CA ALA A 126 5.99 -3.42 16.38
C ALA A 126 5.93 -4.86 15.82
N PHE A 127 5.06 -5.12 14.83
CA PHE A 127 4.98 -6.40 14.16
C PHE A 127 6.29 -6.75 13.42
N ILE A 128 6.80 -5.82 12.60
CA ILE A 128 8.05 -5.99 11.85
C ILE A 128 9.23 -6.26 12.81
N LYS A 129 9.32 -5.51 13.91
CA LYS A 129 10.40 -5.68 14.88
C LYS A 129 10.27 -6.96 15.69
N HIS A 130 9.13 -7.16 16.35
CA HIS A 130 9.00 -8.19 17.39
C HIS A 130 8.51 -9.53 16.86
N VAL A 131 7.65 -9.54 15.84
CA VAL A 131 7.14 -10.79 15.25
C VAL A 131 8.06 -11.28 14.15
N LEU A 132 8.52 -10.40 13.25
CA LEU A 132 9.43 -10.78 12.18
C LEU A 132 10.91 -10.75 12.61
N GLY A 133 11.26 -10.11 13.72
CA GLY A 133 12.65 -10.04 14.18
C GLY A 133 13.55 -9.17 13.29
N VAL A 134 12.98 -8.20 12.56
CA VAL A 134 13.76 -7.34 11.66
C VAL A 134 14.52 -6.30 12.48
N GLY A 135 15.85 -6.27 12.30
CA GLY A 135 16.72 -5.33 13.02
C GLY A 135 16.88 -5.65 14.50
N THR A 136 16.68 -6.91 14.90
CA THR A 136 16.89 -7.41 16.27
C THR A 136 17.99 -8.48 16.31
N ASP A 137 18.60 -8.66 17.48
CA ASP A 137 19.65 -9.67 17.71
C ASP A 137 19.11 -11.09 17.95
N HIS A 138 17.80 -11.28 17.81
CA HIS A 138 17.12 -12.56 17.96
C HIS A 138 16.31 -12.88 16.69
N PRO A 139 16.08 -14.18 16.38
CA PRO A 139 15.17 -14.56 15.31
C PRO A 139 13.74 -14.11 15.63
N GLY A 140 12.95 -13.88 14.58
CA GLY A 140 11.51 -13.69 14.69
C GLY A 140 10.77 -15.02 14.86
N LEU A 141 9.44 -14.95 14.92
CA LEU A 141 8.56 -16.11 15.03
C LEU A 141 8.75 -17.11 13.88
N TYR A 142 9.08 -16.60 12.68
CA TYR A 142 9.28 -17.40 11.47
C TYR A 142 10.76 -17.72 11.19
N GLY A 143 11.65 -17.47 12.16
CA GLY A 143 13.10 -17.59 12.01
C GLY A 143 13.79 -16.27 11.69
N THR A 144 14.99 -16.33 11.10
CA THR A 144 15.77 -15.15 10.73
C THR A 144 15.22 -14.52 9.46
N THR A 145 14.76 -13.27 9.55
CA THR A 145 14.23 -12.54 8.39
C THR A 145 15.37 -12.00 7.53
N ASP A 146 15.46 -12.50 6.29
CA ASP A 146 16.47 -12.07 5.31
C ASP A 146 16.00 -10.85 4.47
N ALA A 147 14.69 -10.74 4.20
CA ALA A 147 14.08 -9.55 3.62
C ALA A 147 12.59 -9.47 3.94
N TYR A 148 12.02 -8.27 3.83
CA TYR A 148 10.58 -8.05 3.90
C TYR A 148 10.18 -6.96 2.89
N TYR A 149 8.94 -7.04 2.42
CA TYR A 149 8.30 -6.00 1.63
C TYR A 149 6.95 -5.69 2.28
N GLY A 150 6.72 -4.43 2.64
CA GLY A 150 5.51 -3.99 3.34
C GLY A 150 4.72 -2.99 2.50
N THR A 151 3.41 -3.22 2.36
CA THR A 151 2.49 -2.27 1.75
C THR A 151 1.24 -2.10 2.60
N VAL A 152 0.54 -0.99 2.40
CA VAL A 152 -0.74 -0.69 3.05
C VAL A 152 -1.80 -0.69 1.95
N GLU A 153 -2.80 -1.56 2.07
CA GLU A 153 -3.96 -1.52 1.17
C GLU A 153 -4.70 -0.19 1.34
N GLN A 154 -5.02 0.44 0.21
CA GLN A 154 -5.82 1.66 0.13
C GLN A 154 -7.25 1.33 -0.25
#